data_AF-A0A6Z7UWG2-F1
#
_entry.id   AF-A0A6Z7UWG2-F1
#
_cell.length_a   1.000
_cell.length_b   1.000
_cell.length_c   1.000
_cell.angle_alpha   90.00
_cell.angle_beta   90.00
_cell.angle_gamma   90.00
#
_symmetry.space_group_name_H-M   'P 1'
#
loop_
_entity.id
_entity.type
_entity.pdbx_description
1 polymer ?
#
loop_
_entity_poly.entity_id
_entity_poly.type
_entity_poly.pdbx_seq_one_letter_code
_entity_poly.pdbx_strand_id
1 'polypeptide(L)'
;MKKCNLCGEVFKKFDTIICISERDYFHHSCVSFAPIKYAVFATSKAANYDDFLGTCDDEDIQLAEIVFDEGEYLKEGEEDD
;
A
#
# COMPACT_ATOMS: atom_id res chain seq x y z
N MET A 1 21.71 26.65 -4.36
CA MET A 1 20.54 26.30 -5.21
C MET A 1 20.02 24.94 -4.78
N LYS A 2 18.70 24.71 -4.78
CA LYS A 2 18.13 23.39 -4.46
C LYS A 2 18.39 22.42 -5.64
N LYS A 3 18.67 21.16 -5.33
CA LYS A 3 18.96 20.08 -6.29
C LYS A 3 18.19 18.82 -5.93
N CYS A 4 18.02 17.91 -6.88
CA CYS A 4 17.45 16.60 -6.61
C CYS A 4 18.43 15.75 -5.80
N ASN A 5 17.96 15.18 -4.69
CA ASN A 5 18.77 14.32 -3.83
C ASN A 5 19.04 12.93 -4.45
N LEU A 6 18.37 12.57 -5.55
CA LEU A 6 18.62 11.31 -6.26
C LEU A 6 19.57 11.46 -7.45
N CYS A 7 19.24 12.32 -8.43
CA CYS A 7 20.07 12.47 -9.64
C CYS A 7 21.16 13.54 -9.51
N GLY A 8 21.12 14.38 -8.46
CA GLY A 8 22.11 15.43 -8.22
C GLY A 8 21.93 16.71 -9.05
N GLU A 9 21.05 16.71 -10.04
CA GLU A 9 20.80 17.86 -10.92
C GLU A 9 20.12 19.02 -10.19
N VAL A 10 20.50 20.24 -10.55
CA VAL A 10 19.89 21.47 -10.03
C VAL A 10 18.51 21.65 -10.67
N PHE A 11 17.52 22.04 -9.86
CA PHE A 11 16.16 22.25 -10.37
C PHE A 11 16.06 23.43 -11.33
N LYS A 12 15.34 23.23 -12.43
CA LYS A 12 15.01 24.24 -13.44
C LYS A 12 13.62 24.84 -13.17
N LYS A 13 13.33 25.97 -13.82
CA LYS A 13 12.09 26.74 -13.62
C LYS A 13 10.80 25.93 -13.80
N PHE A 14 10.83 24.88 -14.63
CA PHE A 14 9.66 24.09 -14.99
C PHE A 14 9.72 22.64 -14.49
N ASP A 15 10.68 22.31 -13.61
CA ASP A 15 10.76 20.97 -13.05
C ASP A 15 9.58 20.74 -12.09
N THR A 16 8.95 19.56 -12.19
CA THR A 16 8.02 19.07 -11.17
C THR A 16 8.82 18.44 -10.04
N ILE A 17 8.67 18.94 -8.82
CA ILE A 17 9.47 18.58 -7.66
C ILE A 17 8.58 18.01 -6.56
N ILE A 18 9.01 16.92 -5.93
CA ILE A 18 8.41 16.31 -4.74
C ILE A 18 9.25 16.68 -3.52
N CYS A 19 8.58 17.13 -2.46
CA CYS A 19 9.20 17.50 -1.18
C CYS A 19 8.73 16.52 -0.11
N ILE A 20 9.64 15.67 0.38
CA ILE A 20 9.34 14.66 1.41
C ILE A 20 9.62 15.20 2.82
N SER A 21 10.59 16.11 2.94
CA SER A 21 10.97 16.76 4.20
C SER A 21 11.56 18.16 3.92
N GLU A 22 11.90 18.93 4.96
CA GLU A 22 12.52 20.25 4.80
C GLU A 22 13.80 20.24 3.94
N ARG A 23 14.50 19.10 3.88
CA ARG A 23 15.79 18.93 3.18
C ARG A 23 15.74 17.95 2.01
N ASP A 24 14.62 17.26 1.79
CA ASP A 24 14.51 16.19 0.80
C ASP A 24 13.62 16.56 -0.38
N TYR A 25 14.29 16.87 -1.51
CA TYR A 25 13.66 17.28 -2.76
C TYR A 25 14.06 16.34 -3.89
N PHE A 26 13.10 15.96 -4.72
CA PHE A 26 13.31 15.05 -5.85
C PHE A 26 12.58 15.53 -7.10
N HIS A 27 13.13 15.28 -8.28
CA HIS A 27 12.31 15.35 -9.50
C HIS A 27 11.19 14.32 -9.41
N HIS A 28 9.99 14.67 -9.85
CA HIS A 28 8.89 13.72 -9.92
C HIS A 28 9.26 12.46 -10.73
N SER A 29 10.03 12.60 -11.82
CA SER A 29 10.50 11.48 -12.63
C SER A 29 11.59 10.62 -11.95
N CYS A 30 12.22 11.13 -10.90
CA CYS A 30 13.24 10.40 -10.14
C CYS A 30 12.63 9.52 -9.05
N VAL A 31 11.34 9.67 -8.75
CA VAL A 31 10.67 8.91 -7.69
C VAL A 31 9.48 8.17 -8.26
N SER A 32 9.13 7.05 -7.65
CA SER A 32 7.91 6.32 -7.94
C SER A 32 7.02 6.35 -6.72
N PHE A 33 5.72 6.52 -6.94
CA PHE A 33 4.71 6.42 -5.89
C PHE A 33 4.17 5.01 -5.90
N ALA A 34 4.45 4.25 -4.84
CA ALA A 34 3.77 3.00 -4.58
C ALA A 34 2.76 3.24 -3.45
N PRO A 35 1.51 2.77 -3.56
CA PRO A 35 0.67 2.57 -2.40
C PRO A 35 1.28 1.39 -1.61
N ILE A 36 2.22 1.68 -0.71
CA ILE A 36 2.97 0.60 -0.05
C ILE A 36 2.06 -0.23 0.86
N LYS A 37 0.94 0.35 1.35
CA LYS A 37 0.09 -0.29 2.36
C LYS A 37 -1.40 -0.04 2.15
N TYR A 38 -2.23 -1.06 2.34
CA TYR A 38 -3.67 -0.99 2.48
C TYR A 38 -4.05 -0.93 3.96
N ALA A 39 -5.04 -0.10 4.29
CA ALA A 39 -5.65 -0.10 5.63
C ALA A 39 -6.76 -1.17 5.68
N VAL A 40 -6.68 -2.05 6.69
CA VAL A 40 -7.62 -3.15 6.90
C VAL A 40 -8.60 -2.77 7.99
N PHE A 41 -9.89 -2.94 7.71
CA PHE A 41 -10.98 -2.65 8.64
C PHE A 41 -11.87 -3.88 8.81
N ALA A 42 -12.33 -4.14 10.03
CA ALA A 42 -13.34 -5.15 10.30
C ALA A 42 -14.67 -4.67 9.74
N THR A 43 -15.24 -5.40 8.78
CA THR A 43 -16.54 -5.03 8.21
C THR A 43 -17.66 -5.55 9.10
N SER A 44 -18.21 -4.71 9.97
CA SER A 44 -19.22 -5.13 10.95
C SER A 44 -20.64 -5.24 10.36
N LYS A 45 -20.81 -4.87 9.09
CA LYS A 45 -22.12 -4.64 8.40
C LYS A 45 -22.99 -3.55 9.06
N ALA A 46 -22.57 -2.97 10.19
CA ALA A 46 -23.25 -1.85 10.83
C ALA A 46 -22.70 -0.55 10.23
N ALA A 47 -23.59 0.34 9.83
CA ALA A 47 -23.27 1.50 8.97
C ALA A 47 -22.22 2.48 9.51
N ASN A 48 -21.85 2.41 10.80
CA ASN A 48 -21.10 3.48 11.48
C ASN A 48 -19.91 3.00 12.33
N TYR A 49 -19.53 1.72 12.30
CA TYR A 49 -18.44 1.21 13.13
C TYR A 49 -17.72 0.05 12.45
N ASP A 50 -16.66 0.35 11.72
CA ASP A 50 -15.70 -0.65 11.26
C ASP A 50 -14.38 -0.40 12.00
N ASP A 51 -13.93 -1.38 12.78
CA ASP A 51 -12.72 -1.25 13.59
C ASP A 51 -11.48 -1.36 12.72
N PHE A 52 -10.55 -0.43 12.86
CA PHE A 52 -9.25 -0.53 12.19
C PHE A 52 -8.46 -1.71 12.77
N LEU A 53 -8.09 -2.66 11.90
CA LEU A 53 -7.38 -3.88 12.26
C LEU A 53 -5.87 -3.77 12.05
N GLY A 54 -5.43 -2.94 11.11
CA GLY A 54 -4.01 -2.77 10.80
C GLY A 54 -3.76 -2.36 9.35
N THR A 55 -2.52 -2.53 8.90
CA THR A 55 -2.13 -2.30 7.51
C THR A 55 -1.50 -3.57 6.93
N CYS A 56 -1.73 -3.84 5.64
CA CYS A 56 -1.07 -4.91 4.89
C CYS A 56 -0.49 -4.37 3.58
N ASP A 57 0.46 -5.09 2.99
CA ASP A 57 1.08 -4.75 1.70
C ASP A 57 0.54 -5.70 0.61
N ASP A 58 0.83 -5.45 -0.68
CA ASP A 58 0.37 -6.30 -1.79
C ASP A 58 0.78 -7.78 -1.62
N GLU A 59 1.96 -8.01 -1.04
CA GLU A 59 2.54 -9.36 -0.83
C GLU A 59 1.85 -10.15 0.31
N ASP A 60 1.12 -9.47 1.19
CA ASP A 60 0.40 -10.11 2.30
C ASP A 60 -0.95 -10.71 1.85
N ILE A 61 -1.39 -10.43 0.62
CA ILE A 61 -2.64 -10.96 0.06
C ILE A 61 -2.40 -12.38 -0.44
N GLN A 62 -2.92 -13.37 0.28
CA GLN A 62 -2.74 -14.80 -0.03
C GLN A 62 -4.08 -15.52 -0.19
N LEU A 63 -4.08 -16.57 -1.01
CA LEU A 63 -5.22 -17.48 -1.12
C LEU A 63 -5.28 -18.41 0.08
N ALA A 64 -6.48 -18.76 0.52
CA ALA A 64 -6.71 -19.67 1.64
C ALA A 64 -5.96 -21.01 1.47
N GLU A 65 -5.94 -21.56 0.25
CA GLU A 65 -5.23 -22.82 -0.07
C GLU A 65 -3.71 -22.80 0.18
N ILE A 66 -3.11 -21.60 0.24
CA ILE A 66 -1.68 -21.42 0.52
C ILE A 66 -1.43 -21.42 2.04
N VAL A 67 -2.40 -20.96 2.81
CA VAL A 67 -2.28 -20.69 4.26
C VAL A 67 -2.79 -21.86 5.10
N PHE A 68 -3.84 -22.54 4.63
CA PHE A 68 -4.56 -23.58 5.36
C PHE A 68 -4.31 -24.95 4.73
N ASP A 69 -4.28 -25.99 5.57
CA ASP A 69 -4.17 -27.37 5.11
C ASP A 69 -5.47 -27.84 4.43
N GLU A 70 -5.38 -28.90 3.61
CA GLU A 70 -6.57 -29.48 2.98
C GLU A 70 -7.56 -29.99 4.05
N GLY A 71 -8.79 -29.47 4.00
CA GLY A 71 -9.83 -29.75 4.98
C GLY A 71 -9.96 -28.72 6.10
N GLU A 72 -9.07 -27.73 6.18
CA GLU A 72 -9.19 -26.56 7.08
C GLU A 72 -9.95 -25.40 6.44
N TYR A 73 -10.19 -25.45 5.12
CA TYR A 73 -10.98 -24.49 4.37
C TYR A 73 -12.07 -25.20 3.56
N LEU A 74 -13.22 -24.54 3.41
CA LEU A 74 -14.34 -25.05 2.62
C LEU A 74 -13.97 -25.05 1.13
N LYS A 75 -14.29 -26.14 0.45
CA LYS A 75 -14.20 -26.17 -1.02
C LYS A 75 -15.41 -25.45 -1.62
N GLU A 76 -15.26 -24.92 -2.82
CA GLU A 76 -16.33 -24.20 -3.51
C GLU A 76 -17.59 -25.09 -3.64
N GLY A 77 -18.69 -24.67 -3.03
CA GLY A 77 -19.97 -25.41 -3.03
C GLY A 77 -20.20 -26.33 -1.81
N GLU A 78 -19.26 -26.39 -0.87
CA GLU A 78 -19.52 -26.96 0.47
C GLU A 78 -20.12 -25.85 1.36
N GLU A 79 -21.44 -25.68 1.31
CA GLU A 79 -22.17 -25.02 2.39
C GLU A 79 -22.50 -26.09 3.44
N ASP A 80 -22.25 -25.79 4.73
CA ASP A 80 -22.62 -26.67 5.83
C ASP A 80 -24.15 -26.95 5.81
N ASP A 81 -24.53 -28.19 5.46
CA ASP A 81 -25.90 -28.73 5.59
C ASP A 81 -26.41 -28.70 7.05
#